data_AF-A0A147JZJ0-F1
#
_entry.id   AF-A0A147JZJ0-F1
#
_cell.length_a   1.000
_cell.length_b   1.000
_cell.length_c   1.000
_cell.angle_alpha   90.00
_cell.angle_beta   90.00
_cell.angle_gamma   90.00
#
_symmetry.space_group_name_H-M   'P 1'
#
loop_
_entity.id
_entity.type
_entity.pdbx_description
1 polymer ?
#
loop_
_entity_poly.entity_id
_entity_poly.type
_entity_poly.pdbx_seq_one_letter_code
_entity_poly.pdbx_strand_id
1 'polypeptide(L)'
;MGFLFHGGICLSQKTKLTVYKAFQEMIETSMDVLAMICKDLKIVPKDDYTNINALQDRGVINQKLAQAFTHANGLRNRLIHRYNVLDD
;
A
#
# COMPACT_ATOMS: atom_id res chain seq x y z
N MET A 1 9.27 -28.78 32.77
CA MET A 1 10.40 -28.03 32.22
C MET A 1 10.33 -28.14 30.70
N GLY A 2 9.96 -27.16 29.89
CA GLY A 2 9.47 -25.80 30.09
C GLY A 2 8.73 -25.40 28.79
N PHE A 3 7.63 -24.68 28.94
CA PHE A 3 7.02 -23.90 27.86
C PHE A 3 8.01 -22.82 27.44
N LEU A 4 8.19 -22.59 26.13
CA LEU A 4 8.44 -21.30 25.46
C LEU A 4 9.10 -21.53 24.08
N PHE A 5 8.30 -21.53 23.02
CA PHE A 5 8.72 -20.88 21.78
C PHE A 5 7.62 -19.91 21.38
N HIS A 6 7.98 -18.63 21.46
CA HIS A 6 7.20 -17.46 21.09
C HIS A 6 6.76 -17.52 19.62
N GLY A 7 5.64 -16.86 19.31
CA GLY A 7 5.02 -16.79 17.98
C GLY A 7 5.89 -16.09 16.92
N GLY A 8 6.87 -16.80 16.38
CA GLY A 8 7.59 -16.42 15.18
C GLY A 8 7.01 -17.17 13.98
N ILE A 9 6.44 -16.44 13.02
CA ILE A 9 6.15 -17.01 11.71
C ILE A 9 7.50 -17.45 11.12
N CYS A 10 7.72 -18.76 11.01
CA CYS A 10 8.84 -19.31 10.25
C CYS A 10 8.59 -18.98 8.77
N LEU A 11 9.03 -17.78 8.34
CA LEU A 11 8.80 -17.27 7.00
C LEU A 11 9.65 -18.04 6.01
N SER A 12 9.07 -19.08 5.42
CA SER A 12 9.62 -19.65 4.18
C SER A 12 9.73 -18.52 3.13
N GLN A 13 10.72 -18.60 2.24
CA GLN A 13 10.89 -17.60 1.17
C GLN A 13 9.57 -17.40 0.39
N LYS A 14 8.81 -18.47 0.16
CA LYS A 14 7.48 -18.41 -0.48
C LYS A 14 6.48 -17.58 0.32
N THR A 15 6.36 -17.82 1.63
CA THR A 15 5.45 -17.07 2.50
C THR A 15 5.78 -15.57 2.49
N LYS A 16 7.07 -15.23 2.51
CA LYS A 16 7.54 -13.85 2.41
C LYS A 16 7.08 -13.18 1.10
N LEU A 17 7.28 -13.86 -0.04
CA LEU A 17 6.83 -13.36 -1.36
C LEU A 17 5.31 -13.17 -1.42
N THR A 18 4.55 -14.15 -0.94
CA THR A 18 3.07 -14.09 -0.91
C THR A 18 2.58 -12.89 -0.10
N VAL A 19 3.17 -12.62 1.07
CA VAL A 19 2.79 -11.46 1.91
C VAL A 19 3.06 -10.16 1.18
N TYR A 20 4.18 -10.04 0.46
CA TYR A 20 4.47 -8.82 -0.30
C TYR A 20 3.54 -8.63 -1.49
N LYS A 21 3.19 -9.71 -2.20
CA LYS A 21 2.23 -9.62 -3.29
C LYS A 21 0.85 -9.22 -2.79
N ALA A 22 0.38 -9.83 -1.70
CA ALA A 22 -0.87 -9.44 -1.04
C ALA A 22 -0.84 -7.95 -0.61
N PHE A 23 0.28 -7.48 -0.06
CA PHE A 23 0.46 -6.07 0.28
C PHE A 23 0.38 -5.17 -0.96
N GLN A 24 1.05 -5.52 -2.06
CA GLN A 24 1.00 -4.74 -3.29
C GLN A 24 -0.44 -4.60 -3.82
N GLU A 25 -1.17 -5.72 -3.91
CA GLU A 25 -2.56 -5.74 -4.42
C GLU A 25 -3.51 -4.92 -3.55
N MET A 26 -3.36 -5.00 -2.22
CA MET A 26 -4.15 -4.17 -1.30
C MET A 26 -3.93 -2.67 -1.53
N ILE A 27 -2.68 -2.25 -1.77
CA ILE A 27 -2.36 -0.84 -1.98
C ILE A 27 -2.79 -0.38 -3.37
N GLU A 28 -2.57 -1.16 -4.43
CA GLU A 28 -3.04 -0.85 -5.79
C GLU A 28 -4.56 -0.68 -5.82
N THR A 29 -5.30 -1.64 -5.27
CA THR A 29 -6.76 -1.56 -5.19
C THR A 29 -7.23 -0.36 -4.37
N SER A 30 -6.51 -0.02 -3.29
CA SER A 30 -6.82 1.19 -2.51
C SER A 30 -6.62 2.46 -3.34
N MET A 31 -5.54 2.55 -4.12
CA MET A 31 -5.29 3.71 -4.97
C MET A 31 -6.33 3.85 -6.08
N ASP A 32 -6.77 2.73 -6.68
CA ASP A 32 -7.85 2.71 -7.66
C ASP A 32 -9.16 3.25 -7.07
N VAL A 33 -9.49 2.87 -5.83
CA VAL A 33 -10.66 3.42 -5.12
C VAL A 33 -10.52 4.93 -4.90
N LEU A 34 -9.34 5.43 -4.51
CA LEU A 34 -9.13 6.87 -4.37
C LEU A 34 -9.29 7.61 -5.72
N ALA A 35 -8.80 7.04 -6.82
CA ALA A 35 -8.97 7.59 -8.15
C ALA A 35 -10.45 7.61 -8.59
N MET A 36 -11.22 6.57 -8.27
CA MET A 36 -12.67 6.54 -8.50
C MET A 36 -13.40 7.62 -7.68
N ILE A 37 -13.03 7.80 -6.40
CA ILE A 37 -13.59 8.87 -5.56
C ILE A 37 -13.25 10.25 -6.14
N CYS A 38 -12.02 10.48 -6.64
CA CYS A 38 -11.68 11.72 -7.35
C CYS A 38 -12.65 11.98 -8.50
N LYS A 39 -12.91 10.96 -9.33
CA LYS A 39 -13.84 11.06 -10.46
C LYS A 39 -15.26 11.41 -10.01
N ASP A 40 -15.78 10.75 -8.98
CA ASP A 40 -17.11 11.01 -8.43
C ASP A 40 -17.25 12.44 -7.89
N LEU A 41 -16.15 13.02 -7.39
CA LEU A 41 -16.06 14.40 -6.92
C LEU A 41 -15.74 15.42 -8.04
N LYS A 42 -15.75 15.00 -9.30
CA LYS A 42 -15.38 15.81 -10.48
C LYS A 42 -13.96 16.37 -10.42
N ILE A 43 -13.07 15.69 -9.70
CA ILE A 43 -11.63 15.93 -9.71
C ILE A 43 -11.04 15.03 -10.80
N VAL A 44 -10.22 15.59 -11.69
CA VAL A 44 -9.52 14.79 -12.69
C VAL A 44 -8.54 13.86 -11.97
N PRO A 45 -8.70 12.53 -12.03
CA PRO A 45 -7.76 11.60 -11.41
C PRO A 45 -6.39 11.73 -12.07
N LYS A 46 -5.35 11.76 -11.25
CA LYS A 46 -3.93 11.83 -11.65
C LYS A 46 -3.17 10.67 -11.01
N ASP A 47 -1.89 10.87 -10.69
CA ASP A 47 -1.11 9.90 -9.93
C ASP A 47 -1.60 9.76 -8.48
N ASP A 48 -1.23 8.63 -7.86
CA ASP A 48 -1.62 8.26 -6.49
C ASP A 48 -1.38 9.36 -5.45
N TYR A 49 -0.21 10.03 -5.47
CA TYR A 49 0.11 11.06 -4.48
C TYR A 49 -0.73 12.31 -4.69
N THR A 50 -0.91 12.71 -5.94
CA THR A 50 -1.78 13.84 -6.28
C THR A 50 -3.24 13.57 -5.90
N ASN A 51 -3.73 12.35 -6.10
CA ASN A 51 -5.08 11.94 -5.70
C ASN A 51 -5.26 11.97 -4.17
N ILE A 52 -4.30 11.42 -3.42
CA ILE A 52 -4.32 11.45 -1.95
C ILE A 52 -4.40 12.89 -1.44
N ASN A 53 -3.54 13.77 -1.94
CA ASN A 53 -3.52 15.18 -1.52
C ASN A 53 -4.84 15.88 -1.86
N ALA A 54 -5.36 15.69 -3.08
CA ALA A 54 -6.62 16.28 -3.50
C ALA A 54 -7.81 15.85 -2.62
N LEU A 55 -7.86 14.57 -2.21
CA LEU A 55 -8.89 14.06 -1.31
C LEU A 55 -8.72 14.54 0.13
N GLN A 56 -7.49 14.72 0.59
CA GLN A 56 -7.21 15.32 1.89
C GLN A 56 -7.64 16.79 1.93
N ASP A 57 -7.28 17.58 0.91
CA ASP A 57 -7.62 19.00 0.81
C ASP A 57 -9.14 19.22 0.75
N ARG A 58 -9.88 18.25 0.19
CA ARG A 58 -11.35 18.24 0.16
C ARG A 58 -12.00 17.69 1.44
N GLY A 59 -11.22 17.25 2.41
CA GLY A 59 -11.70 16.70 3.68
C GLY A 59 -12.36 15.32 3.57
N VAL A 60 -12.18 14.62 2.44
CA VAL A 60 -12.74 13.28 2.21
C VAL A 60 -11.98 12.24 3.04
N ILE A 61 -10.66 12.42 3.14
CA ILE A 61 -9.78 11.65 4.02
C ILE A 61 -9.08 12.61 4.98
N ASN A 62 -8.84 12.16 6.21
CA ASN A 62 -8.08 12.95 7.17
C ASN A 62 -6.57 12.81 6.95
N GLN A 63 -5.79 13.68 7.59
CA GLN A 63 -4.33 13.69 7.49
C GLN A 63 -3.70 12.35 7.86
N LYS A 64 -4.21 11.66 8.89
CA LYS A 64 -3.69 10.35 9.31
C LYS A 64 -3.84 9.31 8.21
N LEU A 65 -4.99 9.29 7.53
CA LEU A 65 -5.27 8.37 6.45
C LEU A 65 -4.47 8.72 5.19
N ALA A 66 -4.36 10.00 4.86
CA ALA A 66 -3.50 10.48 3.77
C ALA A 66 -2.03 10.07 3.96
N GLN A 67 -1.49 10.24 5.18
CA GLN A 67 -0.15 9.79 5.53
C GLN A 67 0.00 8.26 5.44
N ALA A 68 -0.99 7.51 5.92
CA ALA A 68 -0.97 6.04 5.85
C ALA A 68 -0.92 5.55 4.40
N PHE A 69 -1.76 6.11 3.52
CA PHE A 69 -1.75 5.77 2.10
C PHE A 69 -0.45 6.19 1.42
N THR A 70 0.07 7.38 1.72
CA THR A 70 1.35 7.87 1.18
C THR A 70 2.50 6.92 1.54
N HIS A 71 2.61 6.53 2.80
CA HIS A 71 3.67 5.61 3.26
C HIS A 71 3.50 4.21 2.68
N ALA A 72 2.27 3.70 2.61
CA ALA A 72 2.00 2.39 2.06
C ALA A 72 2.30 2.34 0.55
N ASN A 73 1.93 3.40 -0.19
CA ASN A 73 2.25 3.54 -1.60
C ASN A 73 3.75 3.60 -1.86
N GLY A 74 4.49 4.38 -1.05
CA GLY A 74 5.94 4.41 -1.10
C GLY A 74 6.60 3.07 -0.76
N LEU A 75 6.01 2.28 0.15
CA LEU A 75 6.47 0.93 0.44
C LEU A 75 6.20 -0.03 -0.72
N ARG A 76 5.00 0.02 -1.33
CA ARG A 76 4.64 -0.76 -2.53
C ARG A 76 5.66 -0.52 -3.64
N ASN A 77 5.93 0.74 -3.97
CA ASN A 77 6.89 1.10 -5.03
C ASN A 77 8.29 0.54 -4.73
N ARG A 78 8.77 0.65 -3.49
CA ARG A 78 10.06 0.09 -3.07
C ARG A 78 10.11 -1.42 -3.16
N LEU A 79 9.03 -2.12 -2.79
CA LEU A 79 8.95 -3.57 -2.92
C LEU A 79 9.00 -3.99 -4.38
N ILE A 80 8.22 -3.35 -5.26
CA ILE A 80 8.25 -3.64 -6.71
C ILE A 80 9.65 -3.46 -7.28
N HIS A 81 10.30 -2.31 -7.01
CA HIS A 81 11.65 -2.06 -7.52
C HIS A 81 12.70 -3.04 -6.98
N ARG A 82 12.60 -3.46 -5.71
CA ARG A 82 13.53 -4.47 -5.16
C ARG A 82 13.25 -5.87 -5.67
N TYR A 83 12.01 -6.20 -5.97
CA TYR A 83 11.64 -7.49 -6.53
C TYR A 83 12.09 -7.64 -7.98
N ASN A 84 11.81 -6.64 -8.83
CA ASN A 84 12.23 -6.70 -10.22
C ASN A 84 13.75 -6.80 -10.40
N VAL A 85 14.55 -6.28 -9.46
CA VAL A 85 16.02 -6.37 -9.51
C VAL A 85 16.55 -7.73 -9.01
N LEU A 86 15.73 -8.51 -8.29
CA LEU A 86 16.10 -9.85 -7.83
C LEU A 86 15.68 -10.96 -8.82
N ASP A 87 14.86 -10.62 -9.82
CA ASP A 87 14.34 -11.54 -10.86
C ASP A 87 15.08 -11.42 -12.22
N ASP A 88 16.18 -10.65 -12.29
CA ASP A 88 17.17 -10.62 -13.40
C ASP A 88 18.48 -11.28 -12.94
#